data_AF-A0A963EMD8-F1
#
_entry.id   AF-A0A963EMD8-F1
#
_cell.length_a   1.000
_cell.length_b   1.000
_cell.length_c   1.000
_cell.angle_alpha   90.00
_cell.angle_beta   90.00
_cell.angle_gamma   90.00
#
_symmetry.space_group_name_H-M   'P 1'
#
loop_
_entity.id
_entity.type
_entity.pdbx_description
1 polymer ?
#
loop_
_entity_poly.entity_id
_entity_poly.type
_entity_poly.pdbx_seq_one_letter_code
_entity_poly.pdbx_strand_id
1 'polypeptide(L)'
;MPVITLPDGSQRSFDNPVSVHAVAADIGPGLARAALAGVVNGREVDTSHVITDDASLAIITERDEAALEVIRHSTAHLLAMAVQELFPGTQVTIGPVIEDGFYYDFATQHNFTPEDLEKIEARMEALAAEDLSVERIVVSRDEAVETFREMGEHYKVQIIQDLPESEEITLYRQGEWMDLCRGPHVPSTGRLKAFKLTKVA
;
A
#
# COMPACT_ATOMS: atom_id res chain seq x y z
N MET A 1 5.22 -14.04 -23.50
CA MET A 1 6.62 -14.35 -23.19
C MET A 1 7.35 -13.03 -23.06
N PRO A 2 7.31 -12.38 -21.89
CA PRO A 2 7.89 -11.05 -21.73
C PRO A 2 9.42 -11.12 -21.68
N VAL A 3 10.06 -10.18 -22.36
CA VAL A 3 11.48 -9.84 -22.19
C VAL A 3 11.58 -8.62 -21.28
N ILE A 4 12.22 -8.81 -20.13
CA ILE A 4 12.38 -7.78 -19.11
C ILE A 4 13.78 -7.18 -19.22
N THR A 5 13.86 -5.87 -19.50
CA THR A 5 15.12 -5.13 -19.56
C THR A 5 15.38 -4.41 -18.23
N LEU A 6 16.52 -4.69 -17.61
CA LEU A 6 16.95 -4.12 -16.33
C LEU A 6 17.76 -2.82 -16.52
N PRO A 7 18.00 -2.02 -15.46
CA PRO A 7 18.66 -0.71 -15.59
C PRO A 7 20.11 -0.79 -16.09
N ASP A 8 20.78 -1.93 -15.89
CA ASP A 8 22.12 -2.19 -16.41
C ASP A 8 22.14 -2.62 -17.90
N GLY A 9 20.97 -2.66 -18.54
CA GLY A 9 20.78 -3.10 -19.92
C GLY A 9 20.71 -4.62 -20.08
N SER A 10 20.86 -5.40 -19.01
CA SER A 10 20.68 -6.85 -19.07
C SER A 10 19.21 -7.20 -19.34
N GLN A 11 18.99 -8.32 -20.01
CA GLN A 11 17.66 -8.81 -20.38
C GLN A 11 17.39 -10.18 -19.79
N ARG A 12 16.16 -10.40 -19.35
CA ARG A 12 15.66 -11.68 -18.84
C ARG A 12 14.39 -12.06 -19.59
N SER A 13 14.36 -13.26 -20.16
CA SER A 13 13.22 -13.78 -20.91
C SER A 13 12.43 -14.76 -20.06
N PHE A 14 11.11 -14.61 -20.04
CA PHE A 14 10.21 -15.51 -19.31
C PHE A 14 9.19 -16.14 -20.26
N ASP A 15 8.90 -17.43 -20.02
CA ASP A 15 7.96 -18.19 -20.86
C ASP A 15 6.48 -17.83 -20.58
N ASN A 16 6.21 -17.24 -19.42
CA ASN A 16 4.86 -16.88 -18.94
C ASN A 16 4.88 -15.45 -18.36
N PRO A 17 3.71 -14.81 -18.16
CA PRO A 17 3.62 -13.58 -17.37
C PRO A 17 4.33 -13.73 -16.02
N VAL A 18 5.05 -12.70 -15.60
CA VAL A 18 5.94 -12.75 -14.44
C VAL A 18 5.71 -11.55 -13.53
N SER A 19 5.69 -11.73 -12.22
CA SER A 19 5.56 -10.60 -11.29
C SER A 19 6.89 -9.88 -11.09
N VAL A 20 6.82 -8.61 -10.70
CA VAL A 20 7.99 -7.83 -10.27
C VAL A 20 8.80 -8.59 -9.21
N HIS A 21 8.14 -9.19 -8.23
CA HIS A 21 8.78 -10.01 -7.21
C HIS A 21 9.49 -11.24 -7.79
N ALA A 22 8.86 -11.94 -8.74
CA ALA A 22 9.47 -13.11 -9.37
C ALA A 22 10.71 -12.75 -10.20
N VAL A 23 10.71 -11.61 -10.89
CA VAL A 23 11.93 -11.10 -11.56
C VAL A 23 13.01 -10.78 -10.54
N ALA A 24 12.67 -10.13 -9.42
CA ALA A 24 13.63 -9.87 -8.35
C ALA A 24 14.21 -11.16 -7.74
N ALA A 25 13.41 -12.22 -7.61
CA ALA A 25 13.84 -13.53 -7.12
C ALA A 25 14.76 -14.25 -8.11
N ASP A 26 14.48 -14.15 -9.40
CA ASP A 26 15.32 -14.68 -10.48
C ASP A 26 16.68 -13.96 -10.58
N ILE A 27 16.73 -12.67 -10.23
CA ILE A 27 18.01 -11.94 -10.08
C ILE A 27 18.77 -12.44 -8.85
N GLY A 28 18.09 -12.60 -7.72
CA GLY A 28 18.65 -13.26 -6.56
C GLY A 28 17.82 -13.09 -5.28
N PRO A 29 17.94 -14.02 -4.33
CA PRO A 29 17.13 -14.03 -3.11
C PRO A 29 17.36 -12.81 -2.21
N GLY A 30 18.52 -12.16 -2.32
CA GLY A 30 18.79 -10.89 -1.63
C GLY A 30 17.92 -9.75 -2.14
N LEU A 31 17.78 -9.63 -3.48
CA LEU A 31 17.00 -8.57 -4.10
C LEU A 31 15.50 -8.78 -3.90
N ALA A 32 15.00 -10.01 -4.06
CA ALA A 32 13.61 -10.34 -3.74
C ALA A 32 13.21 -9.97 -2.32
N ARG A 33 14.11 -10.20 -1.34
CA ARG A 33 13.87 -9.79 0.05
C ARG A 33 13.93 -8.29 0.25
N ALA A 34 14.69 -7.55 -0.55
CA ALA A 34 14.84 -6.10 -0.42
C ALA A 34 13.79 -5.30 -1.22
N ALA A 35 13.10 -5.94 -2.17
CA ALA A 35 12.11 -5.31 -3.03
C ALA A 35 10.90 -4.81 -2.22
N LEU A 36 10.55 -3.54 -2.41
CA LEU A 36 9.37 -2.88 -1.84
C LEU A 36 8.32 -2.59 -2.91
N ALA A 37 8.76 -2.25 -4.12
CA ALA A 37 7.92 -1.99 -5.28
C ALA A 37 8.76 -2.18 -6.57
N GLY A 38 8.21 -1.85 -7.73
CA GLY A 38 8.95 -1.77 -8.98
C GLY A 38 8.50 -0.60 -9.84
N VAL A 39 9.33 -0.25 -10.82
CA VAL A 39 8.99 0.69 -11.89
C VAL A 39 8.94 -0.08 -13.19
N VAL A 40 7.75 -0.29 -13.74
CA VAL A 40 7.52 -0.99 -15.00
C VAL A 40 7.19 0.04 -16.07
N ASN A 41 8.01 0.13 -17.12
CA ASN A 41 7.82 1.11 -18.20
C ASN A 41 7.62 2.56 -17.71
N GLY A 42 8.33 2.94 -16.64
CA GLY A 42 8.25 4.28 -16.02
C GLY A 42 7.08 4.48 -15.04
N ARG A 43 6.27 3.45 -14.78
CA ARG A 43 5.16 3.50 -13.81
C ARG A 43 5.49 2.71 -12.56
N GLU A 44 5.29 3.31 -11.39
CA GLU A 44 5.42 2.61 -10.10
C GLU A 44 4.28 1.60 -9.90
N VAL A 45 4.65 0.41 -9.46
CA VAL A 45 3.75 -0.74 -9.27
C VAL A 45 4.18 -1.58 -8.09
N ASP A 46 3.25 -2.32 -7.49
CA ASP A 46 3.54 -3.26 -6.40
C ASP A 46 4.44 -4.40 -6.86
N THR A 47 5.12 -5.04 -5.91
CA THR A 47 5.93 -6.23 -6.22
C THR A 47 5.09 -7.41 -6.75
N SER A 48 3.78 -7.42 -6.47
CA SER A 48 2.82 -8.41 -6.99
C SER A 48 2.36 -8.13 -8.42
N HIS A 49 2.65 -6.95 -8.98
CA HIS A 49 2.25 -6.58 -10.34
C HIS A 49 2.81 -7.56 -11.37
N VAL A 50 1.93 -8.09 -12.22
CA VAL A 50 2.26 -9.08 -13.25
C VAL A 50 2.53 -8.38 -14.58
N ILE A 51 3.70 -8.66 -15.13
CA ILE A 51 4.17 -8.17 -16.43
C ILE A 51 3.86 -9.24 -17.48
N THR A 52 3.05 -8.88 -18.48
CA THR A 52 2.61 -9.78 -19.56
C THR A 52 3.40 -9.64 -20.85
N ASP A 53 3.93 -8.44 -21.09
CA ASP A 53 4.59 -8.02 -22.33
C ASP A 53 6.01 -7.52 -22.05
N ASP A 54 6.79 -7.29 -23.10
CA ASP A 54 8.14 -6.76 -22.97
C ASP A 54 8.13 -5.41 -22.22
N ALA A 55 9.04 -5.25 -21.27
CA ALA A 55 9.06 -4.09 -20.41
C ALA A 55 10.45 -3.74 -19.90
N SER A 56 10.66 -2.47 -19.58
CA SER A 56 11.74 -2.07 -18.68
C SER A 56 11.28 -2.23 -17.23
N LEU A 57 12.17 -2.75 -16.38
CA LEU A 57 11.90 -2.93 -14.95
C LEU A 57 13.07 -2.39 -14.12
N ALA A 58 12.76 -1.50 -13.17
CA ALA A 58 13.64 -1.22 -12.03
C ALA A 58 12.98 -1.71 -10.75
N ILE A 59 13.76 -2.31 -9.84
CA ILE A 59 13.27 -2.73 -8.51
C ILE A 59 13.51 -1.59 -7.54
N ILE A 60 12.47 -1.20 -6.81
CA ILE A 60 12.57 -0.20 -5.73
C ILE A 60 12.89 -0.95 -4.43
N THR A 61 13.96 -0.52 -3.75
CA THR A 61 14.42 -1.05 -2.47
C THR A 61 14.59 0.08 -1.46
N GLU A 62 14.80 -0.22 -0.18
CA GLU A 62 15.06 0.79 0.88
C GLU A 62 16.26 1.75 0.58
N ARG A 63 17.07 1.47 -0.44
CA ARG A 63 18.19 2.31 -0.86
C ARG A 63 17.80 3.42 -1.82
N ASP A 64 16.60 3.33 -2.41
CA ASP A 64 16.10 4.24 -3.43
C ASP A 64 15.23 5.32 -2.76
N GLU A 65 15.36 6.58 -3.19
CA GLU A 65 14.58 7.68 -2.61
C GLU A 65 13.06 7.46 -2.74
N ALA A 66 12.63 6.89 -3.87
CA ALA A 66 11.23 6.53 -4.13
C ALA A 66 10.64 5.55 -3.10
N ALA A 67 11.48 4.73 -2.44
CA ALA A 67 11.00 3.80 -1.42
C ALA A 67 10.38 4.51 -0.23
N LEU A 68 10.83 5.73 0.08
CA LEU A 68 10.33 6.47 1.23
C LEU A 68 8.84 6.83 1.06
N GLU A 69 8.41 7.16 -0.15
CA GLU A 69 7.01 7.42 -0.46
C GLU A 69 6.16 6.17 -0.25
N VAL A 70 6.60 5.02 -0.78
CA VAL A 70 5.91 3.72 -0.60
C VAL A 70 5.79 3.34 0.88
N ILE A 71 6.86 3.53 1.66
CA ILE A 71 6.89 3.26 3.10
C ILE A 71 5.92 4.19 3.83
N ARG A 72 5.97 5.51 3.58
CA ARG A 72 5.10 6.49 4.22
C ARG A 72 3.64 6.24 3.91
N HIS A 73 3.32 5.95 2.65
CA HIS A 73 1.95 5.65 2.21
C HIS A 73 1.40 4.41 2.89
N SER A 74 2.21 3.36 2.97
CA SER A 74 1.85 2.12 3.67
C SER A 74 1.73 2.32 5.19
N THR A 75 2.51 3.24 5.76
CA THR A 75 2.39 3.59 7.17
C THR A 75 1.10 4.36 7.47
N ALA A 76 0.60 5.15 6.51
CA ALA A 76 -0.72 5.77 6.62
C ALA A 76 -1.83 4.70 6.70
N HIS A 77 -1.76 3.65 5.88
CA HIS A 77 -2.69 2.52 5.98
C HIS A 77 -2.56 1.78 7.32
N LEU A 78 -1.34 1.57 7.82
CA LEU A 78 -1.10 0.96 9.13
C LEU A 78 -1.71 1.80 10.26
N LEU A 79 -1.62 3.14 10.18
CA LEU A 79 -2.26 4.07 11.09
C LEU A 79 -3.79 3.93 11.05
N ALA A 80 -4.38 3.92 9.86
CA ALA A 80 -5.82 3.77 9.70
C ALA A 80 -6.33 2.44 10.28
N MET A 81 -5.64 1.33 9.99
CA MET A 81 -5.93 0.02 10.57
C MET A 81 -5.89 0.05 12.10
N ALA A 82 -4.81 0.60 12.69
CA ALA A 82 -4.65 0.68 14.14
C ALA A 82 -5.75 1.53 14.80
N VAL A 83 -6.12 2.66 14.18
CA VAL A 83 -7.18 3.53 14.68
C VAL A 83 -8.53 2.82 14.67
N GLN A 84 -8.88 2.11 13.59
CA GLN A 84 -10.17 1.44 13.52
C GLN A 84 -10.28 0.24 14.47
N GLU A 85 -9.19 -0.46 14.75
CA GLU A 85 -9.17 -1.51 15.76
C GLU A 85 -9.35 -0.96 17.18
N LEU A 86 -8.71 0.16 17.51
CA LEU A 86 -8.78 0.77 18.84
C LEU A 86 -10.06 1.59 19.07
N PHE A 87 -10.59 2.20 18.00
CA PHE A 87 -11.73 3.11 18.04
C PHE A 87 -12.80 2.69 17.02
N PRO A 88 -13.53 1.58 17.27
CA PRO A 88 -14.54 1.07 16.35
C PRO A 88 -15.60 2.11 16.00
N GLY A 89 -16.01 2.13 14.73
CA GLY A 89 -16.96 3.11 14.18
C GLY A 89 -16.31 4.40 13.67
N THR A 90 -15.00 4.56 13.83
CA THR A 90 -14.22 5.59 13.12
C THR A 90 -14.21 5.29 11.63
N GLN A 91 -14.61 6.24 10.80
CA GLN A 91 -14.53 6.11 9.34
C GLN A 91 -13.25 6.72 8.79
N VAL A 92 -12.65 6.05 7.83
CA VAL A 92 -11.42 6.50 7.16
C VAL A 92 -11.77 7.35 5.94
N THR A 93 -11.08 8.48 5.77
CA THR A 93 -11.28 9.36 4.60
C THR A 93 -10.07 9.34 3.66
N ILE A 94 -9.12 10.26 3.80
CA ILE A 94 -7.93 10.40 2.96
C ILE A 94 -6.68 10.36 3.84
N GLY A 95 -5.66 9.61 3.41
CA GLY A 95 -4.38 9.52 4.09
C GLY A 95 -3.19 9.59 3.13
N PRO A 96 -2.83 10.79 2.63
CA PRO A 96 -1.78 10.93 1.64
C PRO A 96 -0.39 11.01 2.29
N VAL A 97 0.62 10.80 1.45
CA VAL A 97 2.01 11.16 1.76
C VAL A 97 2.17 12.69 1.64
N ILE A 98 3.01 13.27 2.49
CA ILE A 98 3.46 14.66 2.46
C ILE A 98 4.98 14.71 2.47
N GLU A 99 5.58 15.88 2.22
CA GLU A 99 7.03 16.09 2.07
C GLU A 99 7.87 15.36 3.14
N ASP A 100 7.47 15.46 4.41
CA ASP A 100 8.19 14.87 5.54
C ASP A 100 7.43 13.76 6.29
N GLY A 101 6.39 13.17 5.70
CA GLY A 101 5.63 12.13 6.39
C GLY A 101 4.32 11.74 5.72
N PHE A 102 3.32 11.50 6.54
CA PHE A 102 1.96 11.15 6.12
C PHE A 102 0.97 11.68 7.17
N TYR A 103 -0.29 11.77 6.81
CA TYR A 103 -1.38 11.97 7.76
C TYR A 103 -2.57 11.08 7.37
N TYR A 104 -3.58 11.02 8.22
CA TYR A 104 -4.85 10.39 7.89
C TYR A 104 -6.00 11.16 8.55
N ASP A 105 -7.00 11.51 7.76
CA ASP A 105 -8.21 12.18 8.23
C ASP A 105 -9.28 11.14 8.61
N PHE A 106 -9.82 11.26 9.83
CA PHE A 106 -10.80 10.35 10.39
C PHE A 106 -12.11 11.07 10.69
N ALA A 107 -13.23 10.48 10.30
CA ALA A 107 -14.54 10.91 10.76
C ALA A 107 -14.94 10.07 11.98
N THR A 108 -14.93 10.69 13.15
CA THR A 108 -15.18 10.03 14.43
C THR A 108 -15.85 10.98 15.42
N GLN A 109 -16.52 10.42 16.43
CA GLN A 109 -17.01 11.17 17.60
C GLN A 109 -15.95 11.30 18.70
N HIS A 110 -14.85 10.54 18.58
CA HIS A 110 -13.76 10.55 19.54
C HIS A 110 -12.83 11.74 19.30
N ASN A 111 -12.54 12.50 20.35
CA ASN A 111 -11.54 13.55 20.29
C ASN A 111 -10.19 12.95 20.68
N PHE A 112 -9.31 12.71 19.69
CA PHE A 112 -8.00 12.13 19.95
C PHE A 112 -7.15 13.01 20.86
N THR A 113 -6.53 12.39 21.87
CA THR A 113 -5.59 13.06 22.78
C THR A 113 -4.15 12.60 22.53
N PRO A 114 -3.14 13.29 23.09
CA PRO A 114 -1.74 12.83 23.03
C PRO A 114 -1.55 11.40 23.58
N GLU A 115 -2.30 11.02 24.62
CA GLU A 115 -2.26 9.68 25.19
C GLU A 115 -2.85 8.62 24.24
N ASP A 116 -3.78 9.00 23.37
CA ASP A 116 -4.27 8.09 22.33
C ASP A 116 -3.25 7.88 21.24
N LEU A 117 -2.45 8.89 20.89
CA LEU A 117 -1.34 8.73 19.94
C LEU A 117 -0.34 7.66 20.43
N GLU A 118 -0.03 7.63 21.72
CA GLU A 118 0.85 6.60 22.30
C GLU A 118 0.25 5.19 22.15
N LYS A 119 -1.06 5.03 22.37
CA LYS A 119 -1.76 3.75 22.20
C LYS A 119 -1.83 3.33 20.74
N ILE A 120 -2.14 4.27 19.85
CA ILE A 120 -2.22 4.02 18.40
C ILE A 120 -0.85 3.62 17.89
N GLU A 121 0.21 4.34 18.25
CA GLU A 121 1.58 3.99 17.84
C GLU A 121 1.99 2.61 18.34
N ALA A 122 1.72 2.29 19.62
CA ALA A 122 1.98 0.94 20.15
C ALA A 122 1.19 -0.14 19.40
N ARG A 123 -0.04 0.15 18.96
CA ARG A 123 -0.81 -0.80 18.15
C ARG A 123 -0.26 -0.92 16.73
N MET A 124 0.17 0.17 16.11
CA MET A 124 0.86 0.16 14.81
C MET A 124 2.13 -0.70 14.88
N GLU A 125 2.93 -0.57 15.94
CA GLU A 125 4.13 -1.38 16.14
C GLU A 125 3.79 -2.87 16.23
N ALA A 126 2.73 -3.22 16.97
CA ALA A 126 2.25 -4.59 17.04
C ALA A 126 1.78 -5.12 15.67
N LEU A 127 1.01 -4.34 14.92
CA LEU A 127 0.54 -4.70 13.57
C LEU A 127 1.69 -4.84 12.55
N ALA A 128 2.72 -4.01 12.66
CA ALA A 128 3.94 -4.17 11.87
C ALA A 128 4.67 -5.48 12.24
N ALA A 129 4.75 -5.81 13.53
CA ALA A 129 5.38 -7.04 14.00
C ALA A 129 4.61 -8.33 13.61
N GLU A 130 3.31 -8.24 13.33
CA GLU A 130 2.49 -9.35 12.81
C GLU A 130 2.86 -9.73 11.36
N ASP A 131 3.58 -8.88 10.63
CA ASP A 131 4.06 -9.11 9.26
C ASP A 131 2.96 -9.55 8.28
N LEU A 132 1.82 -8.88 8.33
CA LEU A 132 0.67 -9.16 7.49
C LEU A 132 1.00 -8.89 6.02
N SER A 133 0.62 -9.82 5.13
CA SER A 133 0.73 -9.62 3.68
C SER A 133 -0.16 -8.46 3.26
N VAL A 134 0.36 -7.62 2.36
CA VAL A 134 -0.39 -6.53 1.73
C VAL A 134 -0.80 -6.98 0.34
N GLU A 135 -2.10 -7.11 0.10
CA GLU A 135 -2.65 -7.64 -1.14
C GLU A 135 -3.40 -6.55 -1.91
N ARG A 136 -2.96 -6.30 -3.15
CA ARG A 136 -3.67 -5.44 -4.09
C ARG A 136 -4.76 -6.25 -4.79
N ILE A 137 -6.00 -5.78 -4.72
CA ILE A 137 -7.16 -6.41 -5.34
C ILE A 137 -7.77 -5.41 -6.31
N VAL A 138 -7.93 -5.81 -7.57
CA VAL A 138 -8.68 -5.04 -8.56
C VAL A 138 -10.13 -5.51 -8.50
N VAL A 139 -11.05 -4.58 -8.28
CA VAL A 139 -12.48 -4.87 -8.14
C VAL A 139 -13.30 -3.98 -9.05
N SER A 140 -14.54 -4.38 -9.32
CA SER A 140 -15.48 -3.48 -9.98
C SER A 140 -15.86 -2.33 -9.04
N ARG A 141 -16.28 -1.21 -9.63
CA ARG A 141 -16.76 -0.05 -8.85
C ARG A 141 -17.95 -0.40 -7.97
N ASP A 142 -18.90 -1.15 -8.51
CA ASP A 142 -20.11 -1.55 -7.79
C ASP A 142 -19.76 -2.45 -6.60
N GLU A 143 -18.85 -3.41 -6.81
CA GLU A 143 -18.35 -4.30 -5.75
C GLU A 143 -17.61 -3.53 -4.65
N ALA A 144 -16.76 -2.57 -5.00
CA ALA A 144 -16.09 -1.72 -4.02
C ALA A 144 -17.08 -0.89 -3.20
N VAL A 145 -18.07 -0.29 -3.88
CA VAL A 145 -19.13 0.49 -3.24
C VAL A 145 -19.97 -0.37 -2.29
N GLU A 146 -20.33 -1.58 -2.70
CA GLU A 146 -21.06 -2.53 -1.86
C GLU A 146 -20.23 -2.93 -0.64
N THR A 147 -18.98 -3.33 -0.85
CA THR A 147 -18.04 -3.73 0.21
C THR A 147 -17.90 -2.65 1.28
N PHE A 148 -17.56 -1.41 0.89
CA PHE A 148 -17.42 -0.32 1.87
C PHE A 148 -18.74 0.11 2.51
N ARG A 149 -19.87 -0.03 1.82
CA ARG A 149 -21.19 0.22 2.42
C ARG A 149 -21.50 -0.79 3.52
N GLU A 150 -21.22 -2.07 3.30
CA GLU A 150 -21.42 -3.13 4.30
C GLU A 150 -20.49 -2.97 5.51
N MET A 151 -19.28 -2.45 5.28
CA MET A 151 -18.33 -2.08 6.35
C MET A 151 -18.73 -0.81 7.12
N GLY A 152 -19.68 -0.02 6.62
CA GLY A 152 -20.08 1.26 7.21
C GLY A 152 -19.17 2.45 6.85
N GLU A 153 -18.30 2.30 5.84
CA GLU A 153 -17.37 3.31 5.34
C GLU A 153 -18.05 4.25 4.34
N HIS A 154 -18.95 5.12 4.82
CA HIS A 154 -19.74 6.01 3.97
C HIS A 154 -18.89 7.01 3.18
N TYR A 155 -17.79 7.50 3.75
CA TYR A 155 -16.87 8.41 3.06
C TYR A 155 -16.15 7.73 1.90
N LYS A 156 -15.71 6.48 2.06
CA LYS A 156 -15.08 5.72 0.96
C LYS A 156 -16.07 5.49 -0.18
N VAL A 157 -17.33 5.18 0.13
CA VAL A 157 -18.38 5.07 -0.90
C VAL A 157 -18.51 6.35 -1.71
N GLN A 158 -18.55 7.52 -1.06
CA GLN A 158 -18.62 8.81 -1.76
C GLN A 158 -17.39 9.05 -2.64
N ILE A 159 -16.18 8.82 -2.10
CA ILE A 159 -14.93 8.96 -2.86
C ILE A 159 -14.96 8.08 -4.12
N ILE A 160 -15.38 6.82 -4.01
CA ILE A 160 -15.46 5.92 -5.16
C ILE A 160 -16.48 6.42 -6.19
N GLN A 161 -17.60 6.98 -5.76
CA GLN A 161 -18.61 7.51 -6.68
C GLN A 161 -18.14 8.77 -7.41
N ASP A 162 -17.28 9.57 -6.78
CA ASP A 162 -16.75 10.81 -7.34
C ASP A 162 -15.54 10.60 -8.26
N LEU A 163 -14.90 9.42 -8.24
CA LEU A 163 -13.80 9.09 -9.15
C LEU A 163 -14.28 9.02 -10.61
N PRO A 164 -13.46 9.43 -11.60
CA PRO A 164 -13.80 9.28 -13.02
C PRO A 164 -14.18 7.84 -13.39
N GLU A 165 -15.17 7.63 -14.27
CA GLU A 165 -15.62 6.28 -14.65
C GLU A 165 -14.51 5.41 -15.24
N SER A 166 -13.54 6.01 -15.93
CA SER A 166 -12.37 5.34 -16.50
C SER A 166 -11.36 4.86 -15.47
N GLU A 167 -11.55 5.20 -14.19
CA GLU A 167 -10.60 4.89 -13.13
C GLU A 167 -10.70 3.43 -12.69
N GLU A 168 -9.54 2.76 -12.59
CA GLU A 168 -9.45 1.41 -12.02
C GLU A 168 -9.62 1.50 -10.50
N ILE A 169 -10.51 0.67 -9.96
CA ILE A 169 -10.76 0.63 -8.53
C ILE A 169 -9.94 -0.48 -7.91
N THR A 170 -9.04 -0.10 -7.00
CA THR A 170 -8.16 -1.03 -6.32
C THR A 170 -8.23 -0.89 -4.80
N LEU A 171 -8.24 -2.04 -4.14
CA LEU A 171 -8.25 -2.17 -2.70
C LEU A 171 -6.93 -2.79 -2.24
N TYR A 172 -6.44 -2.36 -1.08
CA TYR A 172 -5.29 -2.94 -0.42
C TYR A 172 -5.76 -3.61 0.87
N ARG A 173 -5.67 -4.94 0.92
CA ARG A 173 -6.04 -5.77 2.06
C ARG A 173 -4.82 -6.12 2.91
N GLN A 174 -4.96 -6.02 4.22
CA GLN A 174 -3.95 -6.37 5.23
C GLN A 174 -4.65 -7.14 6.36
N GLY A 175 -4.55 -8.47 6.33
CA GLY A 175 -5.37 -9.31 7.20
C GLY A 175 -6.87 -9.13 6.90
N GLU A 176 -7.66 -8.74 7.90
CA GLU A 176 -9.10 -8.50 7.74
C GLU A 176 -9.43 -7.03 7.39
N TRP A 177 -8.44 -6.14 7.47
CA TRP A 177 -8.60 -4.73 7.14
C TRP A 177 -8.33 -4.47 5.67
N MET A 178 -9.04 -3.51 5.06
CA MET A 178 -8.78 -3.08 3.69
C MET A 178 -9.09 -1.60 3.47
N ASP A 179 -8.45 -1.02 2.45
CA ASP A 179 -8.66 0.38 2.08
C ASP A 179 -8.56 0.61 0.57
N LEU A 180 -9.25 1.64 0.08
CA LEU A 180 -9.23 2.10 -1.29
C LEU A 180 -7.95 2.91 -1.53
N CYS A 181 -7.08 2.42 -2.40
CA CYS A 181 -5.87 3.13 -2.78
C CYS A 181 -5.37 2.67 -4.15
N ARG A 182 -4.61 3.52 -4.85
CA ARG A 182 -3.94 3.18 -6.10
C ARG A 182 -2.60 2.46 -5.89
N GLY A 183 -1.99 2.66 -4.72
CA GLY A 183 -0.64 2.23 -4.37
C GLY A 183 0.47 2.92 -5.17
N PRO A 184 1.66 2.30 -5.24
CA PRO A 184 1.99 1.00 -4.66
C PRO A 184 2.12 1.05 -3.12
N HIS A 185 2.09 -0.13 -2.51
CA HIS A 185 2.37 -0.33 -1.09
C HIS A 185 3.51 -1.33 -0.89
N VAL A 186 4.08 -1.34 0.32
CA VAL A 186 5.04 -2.37 0.73
C VAL A 186 4.39 -3.76 0.67
N PRO A 187 5.15 -4.85 0.43
CA PRO A 187 4.58 -6.19 0.30
C PRO A 187 4.05 -6.78 1.62
N SER A 188 4.51 -6.27 2.78
CA SER A 188 3.99 -6.68 4.09
C SER A 188 4.16 -5.59 5.14
N THR A 189 3.34 -5.62 6.19
CA THR A 189 3.43 -4.64 7.30
C THR A 189 4.77 -4.72 8.04
N GLY A 190 5.46 -5.87 8.03
CA GLY A 190 6.79 -6.04 8.62
C GLY A 190 7.90 -5.23 7.95
N ARG A 191 7.61 -4.58 6.83
CA ARG A 191 8.49 -3.59 6.20
C ARG A 191 8.45 -2.22 6.88
N LEU A 192 7.43 -1.96 7.70
CA LEU A 192 7.19 -0.68 8.36
C LEU A 192 7.84 -0.69 9.75
N LYS A 193 9.16 -0.51 9.79
CA LYS A 193 9.95 -0.71 11.02
C LYS A 193 10.20 0.56 11.83
N ALA A 194 10.03 1.72 11.23
CA ALA A 194 10.37 3.00 11.85
C ALA A 194 9.34 4.05 11.44
N PHE A 195 8.56 4.50 12.41
CA PHE A 195 7.59 5.58 12.28
C PHE A 195 7.37 6.24 13.63
N LYS A 196 6.77 7.43 13.62
CA LYS A 196 6.40 8.16 14.83
C LYS A 196 5.16 9.00 14.53
N LEU A 197 4.14 8.92 15.38
CA LEU A 197 3.02 9.86 15.33
C LEU A 197 3.43 11.18 15.98
N THR A 198 3.16 12.29 15.30
CA THR A 198 3.69 13.60 15.71
C THR A 198 2.66 14.44 16.46
N LYS A 199 1.47 14.61 15.90
CA LYS A 199 0.39 15.42 16.47
C LYS A 199 -0.97 15.03 15.89
N VAL A 200 -2.02 15.36 16.62
CA VAL A 200 -3.39 15.46 16.09
C VAL A 200 -3.59 16.90 15.60
N ALA A 201 -4.17 17.07 14.41
CA ALA A 201 -4.44 18.37 13.81
C ALA A 201 -5.87 18.84 14.06
#